data_AF-A0A8T5UKP4-F1
#
_entry.id   AF-A0A8T5UKP4-F1
#
_cell.length_a   1.000
_cell.length_b   1.000
_cell.length_c   1.000
_cell.angle_alpha   90.00
_cell.angle_beta   90.00
_cell.angle_gamma   90.00
#
_symmetry.space_group_name_H-M   'P 1'
#
loop_
_entity.id
_entity.type
_entity.pdbx_description
1 polymer ?
#
loop_
_entity_poly.entity_id
_entity_poly.type
_entity_poly.pdbx_seq_one_letter_code
_entity_poly.pdbx_strand_id
1 'polypeptide(L)'
;MFKKTQVKFKTYKSDAAPFFFYIEIFPFDMSRYISPYLSSLIKTIEKNPVVPIPMRVDRVSNGDLSVIIRPREPISFQISEDKLAVINPYQFLLSGVKNLIYFSEIRSSEKFYKSLSSKNVMSWWEATRFLYGNLNRLEEDFSSFLRAYLHTMVRSYVEGDDLMSAAIQYCQIIEDICKKRMEQNRILVEIDGEESALKLYKEKTQTYYKKLKKVSEKQYHPELVDIEIINYSSSNWPKDTTTKNGIEREVKKYIPLLFYDDLQECMLLNLQYLEDNEKILLNPSTLIEENIISIIDLKNFNDDFKIKNLWWNDFSNIKPELFLDKMLQSPLK
;
A
#
# COMPACT_ATOMS: atom_id res chain seq x y z
N MET A 1 13.13 19.31 6.75
CA MET A 1 13.77 18.61 5.62
C MET A 1 14.67 17.52 6.19
N PHE A 2 14.20 16.27 6.21
CA PHE A 2 14.95 15.12 6.73
C PHE A 2 16.13 14.83 5.80
N LYS A 3 17.37 15.01 6.28
CA LYS A 3 18.53 14.49 5.56
C LYS A 3 18.59 12.98 5.78
N LYS A 4 18.11 12.22 4.80
CA LYS A 4 18.17 10.75 4.80
C LYS A 4 19.65 10.34 4.76
N THR A 5 20.19 9.90 5.89
CA THR A 5 21.30 8.95 5.86
C THR A 5 20.76 7.70 5.17
N GLN A 6 21.39 7.21 4.10
CA GLN A 6 21.06 5.92 3.51
C GLN A 6 21.33 4.82 4.54
N VAL A 7 20.37 4.58 5.43
CA VAL A 7 20.42 3.44 6.35
C VAL A 7 19.99 2.24 5.53
N LYS A 8 20.96 1.42 5.12
CA LYS A 8 20.67 0.06 4.63
C LYS A 8 20.03 -0.69 5.80
N PHE A 9 18.71 -0.81 5.81
CA PHE A 9 18.01 -1.64 6.77
C PHE A 9 18.46 -3.10 6.56
N LYS A 10 18.88 -3.76 7.64
CA LYS A 10 19.05 -5.22 7.60
C LYS A 10 17.66 -5.81 7.46
N THR A 11 17.40 -6.57 6.40
CA THR A 11 16.23 -7.43 6.31
C THR A 11 16.38 -8.50 7.39
N TYR A 12 15.52 -8.45 8.41
CA TYR A 12 15.55 -9.42 9.49
C TYR A 12 14.76 -10.66 9.07
N LYS A 13 15.25 -11.87 9.39
CA LYS A 13 14.48 -13.11 9.18
C LYS A 13 13.10 -13.07 9.86
N SER A 14 12.95 -12.25 10.89
CA SER A 14 11.71 -12.04 11.64
C SER A 14 10.80 -10.95 11.05
N ASP A 15 11.13 -10.32 9.93
CA ASP A 15 10.33 -9.23 9.35
C ASP A 15 9.09 -9.79 8.62
N ALA A 16 7.91 -9.42 9.10
CA ALA A 16 6.60 -9.74 8.51
C ALA A 16 6.37 -9.03 7.17
N ALA A 17 7.16 -8.00 6.86
CA ALA A 17 7.08 -7.23 5.63
C ALA A 17 5.65 -6.81 5.25
N PRO A 18 4.88 -6.18 6.15
CA PRO A 18 3.55 -5.76 5.82
C PRO A 18 3.58 -4.70 4.70
N PHE A 19 2.50 -4.65 3.92
CA PHE A 19 2.27 -3.67 2.86
C PHE A 19 0.77 -3.41 2.66
N PHE A 20 0.46 -2.29 2.01
CA PHE A 20 -0.88 -1.85 1.66
C PHE A 20 -0.90 -1.31 0.24
N PHE A 21 -2.07 -1.12 -0.35
CA PHE A 21 -2.20 -0.44 -1.63
C PHE A 21 -2.91 0.89 -1.47
N TYR A 22 -2.28 2.00 -1.88
CA TYR A 22 -2.92 3.32 -1.95
C TYR A 22 -3.26 3.68 -3.38
N ILE A 23 -4.00 4.78 -3.58
CA ILE A 23 -4.36 5.28 -4.91
C ILE A 23 -3.48 6.49 -5.23
N GLU A 24 -2.64 6.36 -6.25
CA GLU A 24 -1.79 7.43 -6.78
C GLU A 24 -2.59 8.33 -7.75
N ILE A 25 -2.23 9.61 -7.81
CA ILE A 25 -2.89 10.60 -8.68
C ILE A 25 -2.11 10.88 -9.97
N PHE A 26 -0.85 10.45 -10.06
CA PHE A 26 -0.02 10.59 -11.25
C PHE A 26 0.35 9.25 -11.87
N PRO A 27 0.52 9.19 -13.19
CA PRO A 27 1.16 8.04 -13.81
C PRO A 27 2.58 7.88 -13.28
N PHE A 28 3.07 6.65 -13.26
CA PHE A 28 4.44 6.35 -12.87
C PHE A 28 5.44 7.10 -13.78
N ASP A 29 6.53 7.62 -13.21
CA ASP A 29 7.57 8.28 -14.00
C ASP A 29 8.45 7.24 -14.71
N MET A 30 8.35 7.25 -16.04
CA MET A 30 8.98 6.26 -16.91
C MET A 30 10.22 6.78 -17.63
N SER A 31 10.63 8.02 -17.37
CA SER A 31 11.71 8.70 -18.11
C SER A 31 13.08 8.02 -18.01
N ARG A 32 13.27 7.14 -17.02
CA ARG A 32 14.56 6.48 -16.74
C ARG A 32 14.71 5.11 -17.39
N TYR A 33 13.65 4.54 -17.97
CA TYR A 33 13.68 3.18 -18.51
C TYR A 33 13.88 3.21 -20.02
N ILE A 34 15.04 2.73 -20.47
CA ILE A 34 15.46 2.81 -21.89
C ILE A 34 15.17 1.49 -22.64
N SER A 35 15.07 0.36 -21.93
CA SER A 35 14.86 -0.94 -22.55
C SER A 35 13.45 -1.06 -23.15
N PRO A 36 13.30 -1.46 -24.44
CA PRO A 36 11.99 -1.65 -25.06
C PRO A 36 11.06 -2.60 -24.29
N TYR A 37 11.62 -3.68 -23.72
CA TYR A 37 10.89 -4.63 -22.89
C TYR A 37 10.38 -3.97 -21.60
N LEU A 38 11.23 -3.22 -20.89
CA LEU A 38 10.80 -2.53 -19.68
C LEU A 38 9.72 -1.49 -20.01
N SER A 39 9.91 -0.74 -21.09
CA SER A 39 8.93 0.24 -21.57
C SER A 39 7.57 -0.38 -21.89
N SER A 40 7.50 -1.62 -22.42
CA SER A 40 6.22 -2.30 -22.69
C SER A 40 5.53 -2.77 -21.42
N LEU A 41 6.27 -3.34 -20.46
CA LEU A 41 5.75 -3.71 -19.14
C LEU A 41 5.16 -2.50 -18.42
N ILE A 42 5.91 -1.41 -18.45
CA ILE A 42 5.58 -0.13 -17.84
C ILE A 42 4.27 0.43 -18.40
N LYS A 43 4.13 0.49 -19.73
CA LYS A 43 2.89 0.98 -20.38
C LYS A 43 1.65 0.20 -19.95
N THR A 44 1.82 -1.05 -19.52
CA THR A 44 0.71 -1.90 -19.05
C THR A 44 0.20 -1.49 -17.67
N ILE A 45 1.05 -0.86 -16.85
CA ILE A 45 0.72 -0.46 -15.47
C ILE A 45 0.69 1.05 -15.26
N GLU A 46 1.14 1.84 -16.24
CA GLU A 46 1.24 3.31 -16.16
C GLU A 46 -0.06 3.99 -15.75
N LYS A 47 -1.19 3.47 -16.21
CA LYS A 47 -2.53 4.00 -15.91
C LYS A 47 -3.19 3.38 -14.69
N ASN A 48 -2.57 2.39 -14.07
CA ASN A 48 -3.11 1.73 -12.88
C ASN A 48 -2.64 2.47 -11.63
N PRO A 49 -3.50 3.26 -10.97
CA PRO A 49 -3.09 4.07 -9.83
C PRO A 49 -2.98 3.27 -8.52
N VAL A 50 -3.28 1.97 -8.49
CA VAL A 50 -3.28 1.18 -7.24
C VAL A 50 -1.86 0.71 -6.94
N VAL A 51 -1.17 1.36 -6.00
CA VAL A 51 0.28 1.21 -5.79
C VAL A 51 0.60 0.61 -4.42
N PRO A 52 1.49 -0.40 -4.34
CA PRO A 52 1.90 -0.96 -3.05
C PRO A 52 2.79 0.00 -2.28
N ILE A 53 2.52 0.15 -0.99
CA ILE A 53 3.36 0.86 -0.05
C ILE A 53 3.60 0.05 1.24
N PRO A 54 4.87 -0.13 1.63
CA PRO A 54 6.05 -0.07 0.75
C PRO A 54 5.96 -1.13 -0.36
N MET A 55 6.70 -0.95 -1.45
CA MET A 55 6.52 -1.78 -2.66
C MET A 55 6.84 -3.27 -2.50
N ARG A 56 7.61 -3.73 -1.50
CA ARG A 56 7.93 -5.16 -1.23
C ARG A 56 8.28 -6.07 -2.42
N VAL A 57 8.85 -5.51 -3.50
CA VAL A 57 9.26 -6.27 -4.69
C VAL A 57 10.29 -7.36 -4.40
N ASP A 58 11.07 -7.20 -3.33
CA ASP A 58 12.01 -8.19 -2.83
C ASP A 58 11.32 -9.48 -2.38
N ARG A 59 10.15 -9.37 -1.72
CA ARG A 59 9.41 -10.53 -1.20
C ARG A 59 8.80 -11.36 -2.31
N VAL A 60 8.19 -10.69 -3.28
CA VAL A 60 7.67 -11.31 -4.51
C VAL A 60 8.79 -12.01 -5.28
N SER A 61 9.94 -11.34 -5.43
CA SER A 61 11.09 -11.88 -6.17
C SER A 61 11.67 -13.15 -5.55
N ASN A 62 11.66 -13.23 -4.22
CA ASN A 62 12.19 -14.38 -3.48
C ASN A 62 11.16 -15.47 -3.21
N GLY A 63 9.87 -15.18 -3.37
CA GLY A 63 8.79 -16.09 -2.95
C GLY A 63 8.58 -16.12 -1.44
N ASP A 64 9.04 -15.09 -0.73
CA ASP A 64 8.94 -14.95 0.73
C ASP A 64 7.60 -14.35 1.11
N LEU A 65 6.96 -14.82 2.19
CA LEU A 65 5.71 -14.25 2.67
C LEU A 65 5.75 -12.73 2.92
N SER A 66 4.59 -12.10 2.83
CA SER A 66 4.32 -10.73 3.25
C SER A 66 2.96 -10.68 3.94
N VAL A 67 2.62 -9.54 4.54
CA VAL A 67 1.32 -9.35 5.20
C VAL A 67 0.56 -8.22 4.52
N ILE A 68 -0.61 -8.52 3.96
CA ILE A 68 -1.48 -7.49 3.38
C ILE A 68 -2.22 -6.81 4.53
N ILE A 69 -2.09 -5.49 4.65
CA ILE A 69 -2.87 -4.69 5.59
C ILE A 69 -4.26 -4.46 4.99
N ARG A 70 -5.29 -4.79 5.76
CA ARG A 70 -6.68 -4.84 5.28
C ARG A 70 -7.56 -3.94 6.14
N PRO A 71 -8.39 -3.07 5.54
CA PRO A 71 -9.46 -2.40 6.27
C PRO A 71 -10.37 -3.38 7.03
N ARG A 72 -10.80 -2.98 8.23
CA ARG A 72 -11.73 -3.78 9.05
C ARG A 72 -13.16 -3.74 8.54
N GLU A 73 -13.50 -2.69 7.80
CA GLU A 73 -14.85 -2.39 7.33
C GLU A 73 -14.83 -2.09 5.82
N PRO A 74 -15.97 -2.19 5.14
CA PRO A 74 -16.10 -1.71 3.77
C PRO A 74 -15.71 -0.23 3.68
N ILE A 75 -14.88 0.10 2.70
CA ILE A 75 -14.47 1.48 2.47
C ILE A 75 -15.48 2.14 1.56
N SER A 76 -16.15 3.17 2.09
CA SER A 76 -17.14 3.95 1.37
C SER A 76 -17.13 5.40 1.80
N PHE A 77 -17.68 6.27 0.94
CA PHE A 77 -17.88 7.68 1.22
C PHE A 77 -19.11 8.19 0.47
N GLN A 78 -19.92 9.04 1.11
CA GLN A 78 -21.11 9.63 0.50
C GLN A 78 -20.72 10.80 -0.40
N ILE A 79 -21.00 10.68 -1.70
CA ILE A 79 -20.58 11.67 -2.70
C ILE A 79 -21.72 12.60 -3.14
N SER A 80 -22.98 12.25 -2.89
CA SER A 80 -24.16 13.12 -3.04
C SER A 80 -25.24 12.73 -2.02
N GLU A 81 -26.39 13.41 -1.99
CA GLU A 81 -27.50 13.07 -1.09
C GLU A 81 -27.94 11.60 -1.19
N ASP A 82 -27.90 11.04 -2.39
CA ASP A 82 -28.43 9.73 -2.74
C ASP A 82 -27.36 8.71 -3.19
N LYS A 83 -26.11 9.12 -3.38
CA LYS A 83 -25.03 8.24 -3.90
C LYS A 83 -23.88 8.05 -2.93
N LEU A 84 -23.36 6.82 -2.96
CA LEU A 84 -22.22 6.36 -2.19
C LEU A 84 -21.16 5.81 -3.14
N ALA A 85 -19.92 6.29 -3.01
CA ALA A 85 -18.77 5.65 -3.63
C ALA A 85 -18.23 4.56 -2.68
N VAL A 86 -17.89 3.38 -3.22
CA VAL A 86 -17.41 2.22 -2.46
C VAL A 86 -16.21 1.61 -3.17
N ILE A 87 -15.15 1.28 -2.42
CA ILE A 87 -14.05 0.45 -2.94
C ILE A 87 -14.51 -1.01 -3.02
N ASN A 88 -14.37 -1.62 -4.19
CA ASN A 88 -14.51 -3.06 -4.37
C ASN A 88 -13.21 -3.76 -3.93
N PRO A 89 -13.16 -4.48 -2.80
CA PRO A 89 -11.91 -5.03 -2.27
C PRO A 89 -11.23 -6.01 -3.22
N TYR A 90 -12.01 -6.82 -3.94
CA TYR A 90 -11.48 -7.81 -4.87
C TYR A 90 -10.79 -7.14 -6.06
N GLN A 91 -11.49 -6.22 -6.73
CA GLN A 91 -10.92 -5.53 -7.90
C GLN A 91 -9.74 -4.65 -7.50
N PHE A 92 -9.82 -4.00 -6.34
CA PHE A 92 -8.73 -3.20 -5.79
C PHE A 92 -7.47 -4.04 -5.55
N LEU A 93 -7.59 -5.18 -4.86
CA LEU A 93 -6.45 -6.07 -4.62
C LEU A 93 -5.95 -6.73 -5.90
N LEU A 94 -6.84 -7.13 -6.81
CA LEU A 94 -6.45 -7.68 -8.12
C LEU A 94 -5.55 -6.69 -8.87
N SER A 95 -5.97 -5.43 -8.89
CA SER A 95 -5.25 -4.34 -9.55
C SER A 95 -3.90 -4.04 -8.88
N GLY A 96 -3.88 -3.96 -7.55
CA GLY A 96 -2.66 -3.74 -6.77
C GLY A 96 -1.65 -4.89 -6.91
N VAL A 97 -2.11 -6.14 -6.77
CA VAL A 97 -1.25 -7.35 -6.90
C VAL A 97 -0.65 -7.43 -8.30
N LYS A 98 -1.44 -7.11 -9.35
CA LYS A 98 -0.92 -6.98 -10.71
C LYS A 98 0.22 -5.96 -10.74
N ASN A 99 0.00 -4.73 -10.28
CA ASN A 99 1.05 -3.69 -10.25
C ASN A 99 2.30 -4.15 -9.51
N LEU A 100 2.15 -4.75 -8.34
CA LEU A 100 3.25 -5.27 -7.53
C LEU A 100 4.09 -6.32 -8.28
N ILE A 101 3.46 -7.24 -9.01
CA ILE A 101 4.16 -8.26 -9.81
C ILE A 101 4.89 -7.62 -10.99
N TYR A 102 4.28 -6.66 -11.68
CA TYR A 102 4.95 -5.89 -12.75
C TYR A 102 6.15 -5.12 -12.22
N PHE A 103 6.04 -4.45 -11.07
CA PHE A 103 7.17 -3.77 -10.45
C PHE A 103 8.29 -4.73 -10.05
N SER A 104 7.93 -5.94 -9.62
CA SER A 104 8.90 -6.98 -9.28
C SER A 104 9.64 -7.48 -10.52
N GLU A 105 8.94 -7.68 -11.65
CA GLU A 105 9.56 -8.01 -12.93
C GLU A 105 10.50 -6.90 -13.41
N ILE A 106 10.03 -5.65 -13.45
CA ILE A 106 10.84 -4.49 -13.84
C ILE A 106 12.11 -4.44 -12.99
N ARG A 107 11.96 -4.56 -11.66
CA ARG A 107 13.09 -4.50 -10.73
C ARG A 107 14.07 -5.65 -10.94
N SER A 108 13.55 -6.86 -11.16
CA SER A 108 14.37 -8.05 -11.37
C SER A 108 15.15 -7.96 -12.67
N SER A 109 14.49 -7.55 -13.74
CA SER A 109 15.09 -7.35 -15.06
C SER A 109 16.16 -6.25 -15.03
N GLU A 110 15.92 -5.13 -14.35
CA GLU A 110 16.91 -4.05 -14.25
C GLU A 110 18.14 -4.39 -13.40
N LYS A 111 17.93 -4.98 -12.22
CA LYS A 111 19.02 -5.17 -11.25
C LYS A 111 19.78 -6.46 -11.45
N PHE A 112 19.07 -7.52 -11.83
CA PHE A 112 19.61 -8.87 -11.84
C PHE A 112 19.68 -9.45 -13.25
N TYR A 113 19.17 -8.72 -14.26
CA TYR A 113 19.09 -9.19 -15.66
C TYR A 113 18.40 -10.56 -15.77
N LYS A 114 17.36 -10.75 -14.96
CA LYS A 114 16.59 -11.99 -14.86
C LYS A 114 15.11 -11.67 -14.78
N SER A 115 14.30 -12.45 -15.48
CA SER A 115 12.86 -12.43 -15.30
C SER A 115 12.45 -13.08 -13.99
N LEU A 116 11.31 -12.64 -13.49
CA LEU A 116 10.68 -13.11 -12.27
C LEU A 116 10.24 -14.57 -12.43
N SER A 117 10.55 -15.39 -11.44
CA SER A 117 10.18 -16.81 -11.46
C SER A 117 8.71 -16.99 -11.13
N SER A 118 7.96 -17.66 -12.01
CA SER A 118 6.57 -18.06 -11.74
C SER A 118 6.43 -18.84 -10.43
N LYS A 119 7.38 -19.75 -10.14
CA LYS A 119 7.43 -20.47 -8.88
C LYS A 119 7.49 -19.53 -7.66
N ASN A 120 8.33 -18.49 -7.72
CA ASN A 120 8.47 -17.54 -6.62
C ASN A 120 7.22 -16.69 -6.44
N VAL A 121 6.61 -16.21 -7.52
CA VAL A 121 5.36 -15.42 -7.44
C VAL A 121 4.23 -16.25 -6.84
N MET A 122 4.06 -17.50 -7.27
CA MET A 122 3.04 -18.39 -6.72
C MET A 122 3.33 -18.73 -5.25
N SER A 123 4.59 -19.00 -4.90
CA SER A 123 5.00 -19.23 -3.52
C SER A 123 4.69 -18.03 -2.62
N TRP A 124 5.01 -16.81 -3.08
CA TRP A 124 4.70 -15.58 -2.38
C TRP A 124 3.20 -15.43 -2.14
N TRP A 125 2.37 -15.62 -3.18
CA TRP A 125 0.93 -15.41 -3.09
C TRP A 125 0.25 -16.42 -2.17
N GLU A 126 0.57 -17.72 -2.31
CA GLU A 126 0.04 -18.77 -1.44
C GLU A 126 0.46 -18.56 0.02
N ALA A 127 1.68 -18.09 0.27
CA ALA A 127 2.14 -17.80 1.62
C ALA A 127 1.55 -16.50 2.20
N THR A 128 1.09 -15.56 1.36
CA THR A 128 0.65 -14.22 1.79
C THR A 128 -0.88 -14.12 1.94
N ARG A 129 -1.64 -14.74 1.03
CA ARG A 129 -3.09 -14.50 0.91
C ARG A 129 -3.92 -14.97 2.11
N PHE A 130 -3.38 -15.87 2.92
CA PHE A 130 -3.99 -16.40 4.15
C PHE A 130 -3.52 -15.72 5.43
N LEU A 131 -2.54 -14.83 5.34
CA LEU A 131 -1.99 -14.16 6.52
C LEU A 131 -2.80 -12.92 6.86
N TYR A 132 -3.08 -12.78 8.14
CA TYR A 132 -3.62 -11.58 8.74
C TYR A 132 -2.64 -11.06 9.80
N GLY A 133 -2.27 -9.79 9.73
CA GLY A 133 -1.50 -9.15 10.78
C GLY A 133 -2.39 -8.17 11.54
N ASN A 134 -2.44 -8.30 12.87
CA ASN A 134 -3.24 -7.40 13.69
C ASN A 134 -2.55 -6.03 13.80
N LEU A 135 -2.98 -5.09 12.96
CA LEU A 135 -2.30 -3.81 12.72
C LEU A 135 -3.25 -2.63 12.94
N ASN A 136 -4.03 -2.66 14.04
CA ASN A 136 -5.17 -1.77 14.37
C ASN A 136 -4.99 -0.35 13.82
N ARG A 137 -3.90 0.30 14.21
CA ARG A 137 -3.64 1.70 13.85
C ARG A 137 -3.42 1.90 12.34
N LEU A 138 -2.66 1.02 11.69
CA LEU A 138 -2.41 1.12 10.25
C LEU A 138 -3.66 0.77 9.44
N GLU A 139 -4.47 -0.19 9.89
CA GLU A 139 -5.74 -0.52 9.24
C GLU A 139 -6.71 0.68 9.25
N GLU A 140 -6.77 1.43 10.36
CA GLU A 140 -7.54 2.68 10.49
C GLU A 140 -7.02 3.79 9.58
N ASP A 141 -5.70 4.05 9.61
CA ASP A 141 -5.08 5.11 8.83
C ASP A 141 -5.22 4.83 7.33
N PHE A 142 -5.09 3.57 6.91
CA PHE A 142 -5.22 3.17 5.51
C PHE A 142 -6.66 3.20 5.02
N SER A 143 -7.61 2.86 5.89
CA SER A 143 -9.03 3.11 5.63
C SER A 143 -9.28 4.60 5.39
N SER A 144 -8.61 5.47 6.16
CA SER A 144 -8.72 6.92 6.02
C SER A 144 -8.09 7.43 4.72
N PHE A 145 -6.98 6.86 4.27
CA PHE A 145 -6.36 7.21 2.97
C PHE A 145 -7.28 6.90 1.79
N LEU A 146 -7.91 5.72 1.78
CA LEU A 146 -8.85 5.38 0.71
C LEU A 146 -10.11 6.23 0.76
N ARG A 147 -10.65 6.50 1.96
CA ARG A 147 -11.78 7.41 2.15
C ARG A 147 -11.45 8.83 1.69
N ALA A 148 -10.22 9.30 1.91
CA ALA A 148 -9.77 10.60 1.42
C ALA A 148 -9.86 10.67 -0.11
N TYR A 149 -9.39 9.64 -0.83
CA TYR A 149 -9.50 9.58 -2.29
C TYR A 149 -10.97 9.61 -2.77
N LEU A 150 -11.85 8.85 -2.10
CA LEU A 150 -13.29 8.86 -2.42
C LEU A 150 -13.92 10.24 -2.18
N HIS A 151 -13.59 10.87 -1.05
CA HIS A 151 -14.12 12.15 -0.62
C HIS A 151 -13.68 13.31 -1.51
N THR A 152 -12.45 13.29 -2.02
CA THR A 152 -11.91 14.37 -2.84
C THR A 152 -12.00 14.03 -4.32
N MET A 153 -11.18 13.09 -4.80
CA MET A 153 -11.00 12.81 -6.23
C MET A 153 -12.26 12.28 -6.88
N VAL A 154 -12.88 11.25 -6.30
CA VAL A 154 -14.09 10.63 -6.90
C VAL A 154 -15.28 11.58 -6.84
N ARG A 155 -15.47 12.25 -5.69
CA ARG A 155 -16.53 13.23 -5.52
C ARG A 155 -16.44 14.35 -6.55
N SER A 156 -15.28 15.00 -6.66
CA SER A 156 -15.08 16.09 -7.62
C SER A 156 -15.24 15.64 -9.06
N TYR A 157 -14.81 14.42 -9.40
CA TYR A 157 -15.08 13.86 -10.72
C TYR A 157 -16.59 13.71 -11.01
N VAL A 158 -17.37 13.23 -10.05
CA VAL A 158 -18.81 12.99 -10.21
C VAL A 158 -19.62 14.28 -10.22
N GLU A 159 -19.25 15.25 -9.39
CA GLU A 159 -19.91 16.57 -9.30
C GLU A 159 -19.46 17.53 -10.41
N GLY A 160 -18.38 17.21 -11.14
CA GLY A 160 -17.83 18.06 -12.21
C GLY A 160 -16.98 19.22 -11.69
N ASP A 161 -16.43 19.09 -10.49
CA ASP A 161 -15.57 20.08 -9.84
C ASP A 161 -14.12 20.02 -10.35
N ASP A 162 -13.31 21.00 -9.93
CA ASP A 162 -11.89 21.07 -10.26
C ASP A 162 -11.08 19.91 -9.65
N LEU A 163 -10.67 18.97 -10.50
CA LEU A 163 -9.82 17.84 -10.13
C LEU A 163 -8.43 18.25 -9.64
N MET A 164 -7.91 19.41 -10.05
CA MET A 164 -6.61 19.89 -9.58
C MET A 164 -6.68 20.24 -8.10
N SER A 165 -7.66 21.06 -7.71
CA SER A 165 -7.93 21.39 -6.31
C SER A 165 -8.24 20.14 -5.48
N ALA A 166 -8.99 19.18 -6.03
CA ALA A 166 -9.28 17.91 -5.36
C ALA A 166 -8.01 17.07 -5.10
N ALA A 167 -7.08 17.06 -6.06
CA ALA A 167 -5.81 16.35 -5.96
C ALA A 167 -4.89 16.99 -4.90
N ILE A 168 -4.84 18.33 -4.83
CA ILE A 168 -4.12 19.05 -3.78
C ILE A 168 -4.68 18.68 -2.39
N GLN A 169 -6.01 18.72 -2.23
CA GLN A 169 -6.66 18.35 -0.98
C GLN A 169 -6.41 16.89 -0.60
N TYR A 170 -6.46 15.97 -1.56
CA TYR A 170 -6.14 14.56 -1.34
C TYR A 170 -4.73 14.38 -0.76
N CYS A 171 -3.73 14.97 -1.42
CA CYS A 171 -2.34 14.86 -0.99
C CYS A 171 -2.10 15.52 0.37
N GLN A 172 -2.71 16.68 0.64
CA GLN A 172 -2.63 17.36 1.93
C GLN A 172 -3.21 16.51 3.08
N ILE A 173 -4.38 15.90 2.89
CA ILE A 173 -4.99 15.04 3.91
C ILE A 173 -4.07 13.88 4.30
N ILE A 174 -3.48 13.19 3.30
CA ILE A 174 -2.58 12.08 3.56
C ILE A 174 -1.27 12.57 4.21
N GLU A 175 -0.70 13.65 3.71
CA GLU A 175 0.52 14.28 4.27
C GLU A 175 0.32 14.62 5.75
N ASP A 176 -0.79 15.28 6.08
CA ASP A 176 -1.13 15.69 7.45
C ASP A 176 -1.29 14.48 8.38
N ILE A 177 -1.95 13.41 7.92
CA ILE A 177 -2.07 12.18 8.71
C ILE A 177 -0.68 11.59 8.97
N CYS A 178 0.14 11.40 7.92
CA CYS A 178 1.48 10.83 8.07
C CYS A 178 2.37 11.68 8.99
N LYS A 179 2.38 13.00 8.77
CA LYS A 179 3.12 13.97 9.59
C LYS A 179 2.70 13.89 11.05
N LYS A 180 1.39 13.92 11.33
CA LYS A 180 0.85 13.81 12.69
C LYS A 180 1.28 12.51 13.36
N ARG A 181 1.27 11.37 12.65
CA ARG A 181 1.74 10.08 13.20
C ARG A 181 3.22 10.12 13.55
N MET A 182 4.05 10.67 12.66
CA MET A 182 5.48 10.80 12.89
C MET A 182 5.83 11.78 14.01
N GLU A 183 5.09 12.89 14.16
CA GLU A 183 5.24 13.85 15.26
C GLU A 183 4.82 13.25 16.61
N GLN A 184 3.73 12.46 16.62
CA GLN A 184 3.31 11.71 17.81
C GLN A 184 4.32 10.65 18.22
N ASN A 185 5.09 10.11 17.26
CA ASN A 185 6.09 9.05 17.45
C ASN A 185 5.57 7.88 18.29
N ARG A 186 4.32 7.48 18.02
CA ARG A 186 3.65 6.37 18.72
C ARG A 186 2.82 5.56 17.75
N ILE A 187 2.80 4.25 17.95
CA ILE A 187 1.91 3.31 17.28
C ILE A 187 1.29 2.37 18.30
N LEU A 188 0.00 2.09 18.15
CA LEU A 188 -0.68 1.08 18.93
C LEU A 188 -0.50 -0.28 18.26
N VAL A 189 -0.12 -1.27 19.04
CA VAL A 189 -0.10 -2.66 18.62
C VAL A 189 -0.83 -3.52 19.63
N GLU A 190 -1.40 -4.62 19.15
CA GLU A 190 -2.14 -5.58 19.96
C GLU A 190 -1.50 -6.96 19.75
N ILE A 191 -1.10 -7.59 20.86
CA ILE A 191 -0.53 -8.95 20.89
C ILE A 191 -1.28 -9.71 21.97
N ASP A 192 -1.84 -10.88 21.62
CA ASP A 192 -2.64 -11.70 22.55
C ASP A 192 -3.79 -10.93 23.24
N GLY A 193 -4.35 -9.93 22.57
CA GLY A 193 -5.41 -9.07 23.11
C GLY A 193 -4.93 -7.94 24.04
N GLU A 194 -3.63 -7.83 24.29
CA GLU A 194 -3.04 -6.74 25.07
C GLU A 194 -2.58 -5.61 24.14
N GLU A 195 -3.14 -4.42 24.33
CA GLU A 195 -2.74 -3.22 23.58
C GLU A 195 -1.54 -2.53 24.24
N SER A 196 -0.54 -2.17 23.43
CA SER A 196 0.61 -1.39 23.88
C SER A 196 0.94 -0.25 22.90
N ALA A 197 1.39 0.87 23.46
CA ALA A 197 1.85 2.03 22.70
C ALA A 197 3.38 2.00 22.57
N LEU A 198 3.88 1.77 21.36
CA LEU A 198 5.30 1.69 21.05
C LEU A 198 5.76 2.89 20.24
N LYS A 199 7.07 3.19 20.27
CA LYS A 199 7.64 4.29 19.48
C LYS A 199 7.81 3.89 18.02
N LEU A 200 7.63 4.84 17.10
CA LEU A 200 7.96 4.67 15.69
C LEU A 200 9.48 4.74 15.44
N TYR A 201 10.17 5.59 16.20
CA TYR A 201 11.61 5.79 16.12
C TYR A 201 12.22 6.26 17.45
N LYS A 202 13.53 6.07 17.60
CA LYS A 202 14.35 6.68 18.65
C LYS A 202 15.17 7.84 18.10
N GLU A 203 15.19 8.95 18.85
CA GLU A 203 16.14 10.03 18.62
C GLU A 203 17.49 9.68 19.26
N LYS A 204 18.57 9.73 18.47
CA LYS A 204 19.94 9.66 18.96
C LYS A 204 20.70 10.90 18.52
N THR A 205 21.42 11.52 19.44
CA THR A 205 22.33 12.61 19.10
C THR A 205 23.67 12.00 18.72
N GLN A 206 24.07 12.11 17.46
CA GLN A 206 25.38 11.68 17.00
C GLN A 206 26.31 12.90 16.92
N THR A 207 27.46 12.80 17.56
CA THR A 207 28.47 13.85 17.50
C THR A 207 29.66 13.37 16.67
N TYR A 208 30.03 14.13 15.65
CA TYR A 208 31.13 13.81 14.75
C TYR A 208 31.87 15.09 14.34
N TYR A 209 33.08 14.95 13.77
CA TYR A 209 33.86 16.09 13.30
C TYR A 209 33.64 16.32 11.81
N LYS A 210 33.24 17.54 11.43
CA LYS A 210 33.12 17.99 10.03
C LYS A 210 34.05 19.17 9.82
N LYS A 211 35.06 19.02 8.95
CA LYS A 211 36.10 20.05 8.72
C LYS A 211 36.71 20.56 10.04
N LEU A 212 37.16 19.64 10.90
CA LEU A 212 37.76 19.92 12.23
C LEU A 212 36.82 20.61 13.25
N LYS A 213 35.55 20.90 12.90
CA LYS A 213 34.55 21.38 13.85
C LYS A 213 33.71 20.21 14.36
N LYS A 214 33.53 20.13 15.68
CA LYS A 214 32.62 19.17 16.32
C LYS A 214 31.19 19.59 16.00
N VAL A 215 30.46 18.74 15.29
CA VAL A 215 29.06 18.95 14.91
C VAL A 215 28.23 17.89 15.63
N SER A 216 27.10 18.31 16.18
CA SER A 216 26.13 17.42 16.80
C SER A 216 24.88 17.41 15.94
N GLU A 217 24.44 16.23 15.52
CA GLU A 217 23.28 16.06 14.65
C GLU A 217 22.30 15.06 15.29
N LYS A 218 21.01 15.40 15.27
CA LYS A 218 19.96 14.48 15.67
C LYS A 218 19.72 13.47 14.55
N GLN A 219 19.76 12.20 14.87
CA GLN A 219 19.42 11.10 13.98
C GLN A 219 18.20 10.37 14.49
N TYR A 220 17.31 10.03 13.55
CA TYR A 220 16.11 9.26 13.81
C TYR A 220 16.36 7.81 13.39
N HIS A 221 16.21 6.88 14.33
CA HIS A 221 16.38 5.45 14.10
C HIS A 221 15.03 4.76 14.19
N PRO A 222 14.50 4.21 13.07
CA PRO A 222 13.24 3.48 13.09
C PRO A 222 13.26 2.32 14.09
N GLU A 223 12.16 2.13 14.80
CA GLU A 223 11.97 1.02 15.73
C GLU A 223 11.36 -0.19 15.03
N LEU A 224 11.75 -1.37 15.50
CA LEU A 224 11.09 -2.63 15.15
C LEU A 224 9.99 -2.87 16.16
N VAL A 225 8.81 -3.17 15.65
CA VAL A 225 7.62 -3.40 16.45
C VAL A 225 7.12 -4.83 16.21
N ASP A 226 6.76 -5.51 17.29
CA ASP A 226 6.16 -6.85 17.24
C ASP A 226 4.68 -6.78 16.83
N ILE A 227 4.24 -7.75 16.04
CA ILE A 227 2.86 -7.93 15.60
C ILE A 227 2.47 -9.40 15.62
N GLU A 228 1.21 -9.64 15.98
CA GLU A 228 0.57 -10.95 15.87
C GLU A 228 0.20 -11.21 14.41
N ILE A 229 0.73 -12.30 13.85
CA ILE A 229 0.34 -12.84 12.55
C ILE A 229 -0.47 -14.10 12.77
N ILE A 230 -1.63 -14.14 12.14
CA ILE A 230 -2.58 -15.26 12.19
C ILE A 230 -2.63 -15.89 10.80
N ASN A 231 -2.48 -17.22 10.75
CA ASN A 231 -2.55 -17.97 9.49
C ASN A 231 -3.88 -18.72 9.35
N TYR A 232 -4.71 -18.30 8.38
CA TYR A 232 -6.03 -18.88 8.12
C TYR A 232 -6.04 -20.02 7.09
N SER A 233 -4.88 -20.48 6.62
CA SER A 233 -4.79 -21.55 5.60
C SER A 233 -5.49 -22.86 6.01
N SER A 234 -5.51 -23.19 7.30
CA SER A 234 -6.10 -24.42 7.83
C SER A 234 -7.52 -24.26 8.38
N SER A 235 -7.99 -23.03 8.60
CA SER A 235 -9.23 -22.73 9.35
C SER A 235 -10.29 -21.95 8.56
N ASN A 236 -10.02 -21.62 7.28
CA ASN A 236 -10.76 -20.65 6.48
C ASN A 236 -10.79 -19.25 7.11
N TRP A 237 -11.06 -18.22 6.30
CA TRP A 237 -11.22 -16.87 6.82
C TRP A 237 -12.48 -16.79 7.69
N PRO A 238 -12.38 -16.21 8.90
CA PRO A 238 -13.50 -16.17 9.81
C PRO A 238 -14.54 -15.17 9.31
N LYS A 239 -15.82 -15.49 9.53
CA LYS A 239 -16.93 -14.59 9.20
C LYS A 239 -17.11 -13.47 10.24
N ASP A 240 -16.51 -13.62 11.42
CA ASP A 240 -16.45 -12.62 12.50
C ASP A 240 -15.02 -12.48 13.03
N THR A 241 -14.71 -11.33 13.63
CA THR A 241 -13.37 -11.02 14.16
C THR A 241 -13.10 -11.61 15.54
N THR A 242 -14.05 -12.35 16.13
CA THR A 242 -14.07 -12.68 17.56
C THR A 242 -13.56 -14.07 17.88
N THR A 243 -13.65 -15.02 16.95
CA THR A 243 -13.30 -16.41 17.23
C THR A 243 -11.87 -16.75 16.81
N LYS A 244 -10.90 -16.64 17.74
CA LYS A 244 -9.47 -16.91 17.49
C LYS A 244 -8.93 -18.20 18.15
N ASN A 245 -9.79 -19.08 18.66
CA ASN A 245 -9.37 -20.29 19.38
C ASN A 245 -8.87 -21.39 18.42
N GLY A 246 -7.67 -21.92 18.67
CA GLY A 246 -7.08 -23.02 17.89
C GLY A 246 -6.42 -22.63 16.57
N ILE A 247 -6.30 -21.33 16.28
CA ILE A 247 -5.64 -20.83 15.06
C ILE A 247 -4.16 -20.61 15.34
N GLU A 248 -3.30 -21.01 14.39
CA GLU A 248 -1.86 -20.81 14.49
C GLU A 248 -1.51 -19.31 14.49
N ARG A 249 -0.72 -18.91 15.48
CA ARG A 249 -0.25 -17.53 15.65
C ARG A 249 1.25 -17.51 15.79
N GLU A 250 1.86 -16.51 15.17
CA GLU A 250 3.27 -16.22 15.32
C GLU A 250 3.47 -14.72 15.57
N VAL A 251 4.50 -14.37 16.36
CA VAL A 251 4.90 -12.98 16.54
C VAL A 251 6.04 -12.67 15.60
N LYS A 252 5.84 -11.67 14.75
CA LYS A 252 6.87 -11.15 13.82
C LYS A 252 7.08 -9.67 14.03
N LYS A 253 8.18 -9.15 13.48
CA LYS A 253 8.55 -7.74 13.56
C LYS A 253 8.23 -7.01 12.28
N TYR A 254 8.05 -5.70 12.38
CA TYR A 254 8.04 -4.81 11.22
C TYR A 254 8.49 -3.40 11.60
N ILE A 255 8.69 -2.54 10.60
CA ILE A 255 9.10 -1.14 10.80
C ILE A 255 7.94 -0.21 10.38
N PRO A 256 7.09 0.24 11.32
CA PRO A 256 5.93 1.05 10.95
C PRO A 256 6.27 2.42 10.38
N LEU A 257 7.41 3.01 10.76
CA LEU A 257 7.84 4.31 10.25
C LEU A 257 7.98 4.32 8.71
N LEU A 258 8.32 3.18 8.09
CA LEU A 258 8.50 3.11 6.63
C LEU A 258 7.22 3.50 5.87
N PHE A 259 6.04 3.15 6.38
CA PHE A 259 4.78 3.50 5.71
C PHE A 259 4.55 5.01 5.69
N TYR A 260 4.71 5.66 6.84
CA TYR A 260 4.43 7.08 6.97
C TYR A 260 5.51 7.93 6.29
N ASP A 261 6.78 7.54 6.39
CA ASP A 261 7.90 8.22 5.71
C ASP A 261 7.76 8.13 4.19
N ASP A 262 7.59 6.92 3.65
CA ASP A 262 7.46 6.71 2.21
C ASP A 262 6.20 7.42 1.66
N LEU A 263 5.06 7.34 2.36
CA LEU A 263 3.82 7.95 1.86
C LEU A 263 3.86 9.47 1.96
N GLN A 264 4.44 10.04 3.02
CA GLN A 264 4.61 11.49 3.13
C GLN A 264 5.53 11.99 2.01
N GLU A 265 6.64 11.29 1.73
CA GLU A 265 7.55 11.64 0.65
C GLU A 265 6.83 11.64 -0.71
N CYS A 266 6.00 10.62 -0.98
CA CYS A 266 5.15 10.57 -2.17
C CYS A 266 4.18 11.75 -2.24
N MET A 267 3.44 12.06 -1.17
CA MET A 267 2.47 13.15 -1.18
C MET A 267 3.11 14.53 -1.33
N LEU A 268 4.27 14.76 -0.71
CA LEU A 268 5.02 16.01 -0.87
C LEU A 268 5.54 16.18 -2.30
N LEU A 269 6.03 15.10 -2.92
CA LEU A 269 6.45 15.12 -4.32
C LEU A 269 5.26 15.40 -5.25
N ASN A 270 4.11 14.79 -4.97
CA ASN A 270 2.89 15.02 -5.74
C ASN A 270 2.40 16.46 -5.62
N LEU A 271 2.43 17.05 -4.42
CA LEU A 271 2.10 18.45 -4.21
C LEU A 271 3.01 19.36 -5.04
N GLN A 272 4.31 19.07 -5.09
CA GLN A 272 5.23 19.79 -5.96
C GLN A 272 4.85 19.68 -7.45
N TYR A 273 4.53 18.47 -7.94
CA TYR A 273 4.10 18.29 -9.33
C TYR A 273 2.78 19.00 -9.67
N LEU A 274 1.87 19.12 -8.70
CA LEU A 274 0.63 19.88 -8.82
C LEU A 274 0.90 21.39 -8.89
N GLU A 275 1.80 21.90 -8.04
CA GLU A 275 2.21 23.32 -8.04
C GLU A 275 2.91 23.71 -9.35
N ASP A 276 3.79 22.84 -9.85
CA ASP A 276 4.58 23.09 -11.06
C ASP A 276 3.81 22.77 -12.36
N ASN A 277 2.59 22.19 -12.28
CA ASN A 277 1.80 21.70 -13.42
C ASN A 277 2.59 20.77 -14.37
N GLU A 278 3.50 19.96 -13.82
CA GLU A 278 4.44 19.14 -14.61
C GLU A 278 3.81 17.87 -15.19
N LYS A 279 2.73 17.37 -14.59
CA LYS A 279 2.18 16.05 -14.89
C LYS A 279 0.67 16.08 -15.06
N ILE A 280 0.19 15.19 -15.94
CA ILE A 280 -1.24 14.98 -16.17
C ILE A 280 -1.78 14.06 -15.09
N LEU A 281 -2.87 14.45 -14.44
CA LEU A 281 -3.55 13.65 -13.43
C LEU A 281 -4.20 12.41 -14.03
N LEU A 282 -4.13 11.31 -13.29
CA LEU A 282 -4.93 10.12 -13.55
C LEU A 282 -6.39 10.43 -13.23
N ASN A 283 -7.26 10.24 -14.23
CA ASN A 283 -8.69 10.48 -14.07
C ASN A 283 -9.34 9.34 -13.27
N PRO A 284 -10.15 9.65 -12.22
CA PRO A 284 -10.88 8.64 -11.45
C PRO A 284 -11.80 7.74 -12.29
N SER A 285 -12.20 8.15 -13.50
CA SER A 285 -13.03 7.34 -14.41
C SER A 285 -12.47 5.95 -14.64
N THR A 286 -11.14 5.82 -14.77
CA THR A 286 -10.47 4.52 -15.00
C THR A 286 -10.78 3.54 -13.87
N LEU A 287 -10.76 4.01 -12.63
CA LEU A 287 -11.07 3.17 -11.46
C LEU A 287 -12.55 2.76 -11.40
N ILE A 288 -13.44 3.62 -11.91
CA ILE A 288 -14.87 3.34 -11.97
C ILE A 288 -15.17 2.34 -13.10
N GLU A 289 -14.61 2.55 -14.29
CA GLU A 289 -14.74 1.67 -15.45
C GLU A 289 -14.22 0.25 -15.16
N GLU A 290 -13.11 0.15 -14.42
CA GLU A 290 -12.53 -1.14 -13.97
C GLU A 290 -13.26 -1.76 -12.77
N ASN A 291 -14.34 -1.15 -12.28
CA ASN A 291 -15.10 -1.56 -11.09
C ASN A 291 -14.25 -1.67 -9.82
N ILE A 292 -13.12 -0.97 -9.76
CA ILE A 292 -12.33 -0.81 -8.54
C ILE A 292 -13.09 0.08 -7.55
N ILE A 293 -13.77 1.10 -8.08
CA ILE A 293 -14.69 1.97 -7.34
C ILE A 293 -16.07 1.81 -7.93
N SER A 294 -17.07 1.52 -7.09
CA SER A 294 -18.48 1.46 -7.49
C SER A 294 -19.23 2.67 -6.94
N ILE A 295 -20.05 3.30 -7.78
CA ILE A 295 -21.01 4.32 -7.37
C ILE A 295 -22.37 3.65 -7.28
N ILE A 296 -22.97 3.66 -6.09
CA ILE A 296 -24.26 3.01 -5.83
C ILE A 296 -25.24 3.99 -5.18
N ASP A 297 -26.53 3.74 -5.33
CA ASP A 297 -27.53 4.42 -4.50
C ASP A 297 -27.32 4.05 -3.03
N LEU A 298 -27.42 5.03 -2.14
CA LEU A 298 -27.25 4.85 -0.68
C LEU A 298 -28.17 3.76 -0.12
N LYS A 299 -29.40 3.66 -0.64
CA LYS A 299 -30.39 2.61 -0.27
C LYS A 299 -29.89 1.18 -0.53
N ASN A 300 -28.94 1.00 -1.44
CA ASN A 300 -28.36 -0.30 -1.78
C ASN A 300 -27.20 -0.68 -0.85
N PHE A 301 -26.75 0.22 0.03
CA PHE A 301 -25.70 -0.03 1.01
C PHE A 301 -26.24 -0.71 2.28
N ASN A 302 -26.91 -1.85 2.09
CA ASN A 302 -27.44 -2.69 3.16
C ASN A 302 -26.38 -3.68 3.70
N ASP A 303 -26.74 -4.46 4.71
CA ASP A 303 -25.79 -5.37 5.36
C ASP A 303 -25.32 -6.50 4.43
N ASP A 304 -26.17 -6.98 3.51
CA ASP A 304 -25.76 -7.95 2.49
C ASP A 304 -24.67 -7.37 1.57
N PHE A 305 -24.81 -6.11 1.18
CA PHE A 305 -23.80 -5.42 0.37
C PHE A 305 -22.50 -5.23 1.17
N LYS A 306 -22.58 -4.84 2.44
CA LYS A 306 -21.40 -4.69 3.31
C LYS A 306 -20.66 -6.01 3.47
N ILE A 307 -21.37 -7.11 3.72
CA ILE A 307 -20.79 -8.46 3.87
C ILE A 307 -20.06 -8.88 2.59
N LYS A 308 -20.63 -8.61 1.41
CA LYS A 308 -19.99 -8.91 0.12
C LYS A 308 -18.75 -8.07 -0.16
N ASN A 309 -18.61 -6.91 0.48
CA ASN A 309 -17.49 -5.99 0.31
C ASN A 309 -16.59 -5.91 1.56
N LEU A 310 -16.55 -6.99 2.35
CA LEU A 310 -15.55 -7.15 3.40
C LEU A 310 -14.17 -7.48 2.81
N TRP A 311 -13.13 -7.02 3.48
CA TRP A 311 -11.73 -7.30 3.11
C TRP A 311 -11.20 -8.62 3.71
N TRP A 312 -12.00 -9.27 4.54
CA TRP A 312 -11.68 -10.51 5.26
C TRP A 312 -12.00 -11.74 4.41
N ASN A 313 -11.26 -11.91 3.31
CA ASN A 313 -11.38 -13.04 2.38
C ASN A 313 -10.00 -13.53 1.92
N ASP A 314 -9.86 -14.76 1.41
CA ASP A 314 -8.58 -15.27 0.94
C ASP A 314 -8.16 -14.75 -0.44
N PHE A 315 -9.09 -14.09 -1.14
CA PHE A 315 -8.91 -13.62 -2.51
C PHE A 315 -8.33 -14.70 -3.45
N SER A 316 -8.69 -15.97 -3.24
CA SER A 316 -8.27 -17.14 -4.02
C SER A 316 -8.51 -17.01 -5.52
N ASN A 317 -9.43 -16.15 -5.93
CA ASN A 317 -9.73 -15.87 -7.33
C ASN A 317 -8.67 -15.00 -8.03
N ILE A 318 -7.79 -14.32 -7.28
CA ILE A 318 -6.61 -13.65 -7.84
C ILE A 318 -5.60 -14.72 -8.22
N LYS A 319 -5.27 -14.77 -9.52
CA LYS A 319 -4.36 -15.73 -10.14
C LYS A 319 -3.10 -15.04 -10.67
N PRO A 320 -2.06 -14.84 -9.85
CA PRO A 320 -0.83 -14.15 -10.22
C PRO A 320 -0.14 -14.67 -11.49
N GLU A 321 -0.24 -15.97 -11.74
CA GLU A 321 0.32 -16.65 -12.91
C GLU A 321 -0.18 -16.04 -14.22
N LEU A 322 -1.46 -15.62 -14.26
CA LEU A 322 -2.06 -15.01 -15.46
C LEU A 322 -1.45 -13.65 -15.79
N PHE A 323 -0.89 -12.95 -14.80
CA PHE A 323 -0.18 -11.69 -15.04
C PHE A 323 1.19 -11.93 -15.64
N LEU A 324 1.90 -12.95 -15.17
CA LEU A 324 3.21 -13.34 -15.71
C LEU A 324 3.11 -13.82 -17.15
N ASP A 325 2.13 -14.67 -17.45
CA ASP A 325 1.93 -15.19 -18.82
C ASP A 325 1.72 -14.05 -19.82
N LYS A 326 0.97 -13.00 -19.43
CA LYS A 326 0.77 -11.80 -20.25
C LYS A 326 2.06 -11.01 -20.49
N MET A 327 2.96 -10.96 -19.52
CA MET A 327 4.26 -10.30 -19.67
C MET A 327 5.14 -11.03 -20.69
N LEU A 328 5.16 -12.35 -20.63
CA LEU A 328 6.01 -13.20 -21.48
C LEU A 328 5.46 -13.32 -22.92
N GLN A 329 4.16 -13.12 -23.11
CA GLN A 329 3.52 -13.12 -24.43
C GLN A 329 3.56 -11.76 -25.14
N SER A 330 3.97 -10.67 -24.47
CA SER A 330 4.13 -9.37 -25.10
C SER A 330 5.39 -9.39 -25.96
N PRO A 331 5.29 -9.31 -27.31
CA PRO A 331 6.44 -9.53 -28.17
C PRO A 331 7.47 -8.40 -27.99
N LEU A 332 8.75 -8.78 -28.00
CA LEU A 332 9.86 -7.91 -28.39
C LEU A 332 9.58 -7.45 -29.84
N LYS A 333 8.85 -6.36 -30.01
CA LYS A 333 8.69 -5.69 -31.31
C LYS A 333 9.60 -4.48 -31.36
#